data_AF-A0AAD8FGC4-F1
#
_entry.id   AF-A0AAD8FGC4-F1
#
_cell.length_a   1.000
_cell.length_b   1.000
_cell.length_c   1.000
_cell.angle_alpha   90.00
_cell.angle_beta   90.00
_cell.angle_gamma   90.00
#
_symmetry.space_group_name_H-M   'P 1'
#
loop_
_entity.id
_entity.type
_entity.pdbx_description
1 polymer ?
#
loop_
_entity_poly.entity_id
_entity_poly.type
_entity_poly.pdbx_seq_one_letter_code
_entity_poly.pdbx_strand_id
1 'polypeptide(L)' 'QAQCPNICPMIYGPVCGSDGKTYSNTCFLNSASCNAGNTITLAHHGACAGDAGIIGI' A
#
# COMPACT_ATOMS: atom_id res chain seq x y z
N GLN A 1 20.66 -1.70 9.23
CA GLN A 1 20.53 -2.17 7.84
C GLN A 1 19.10 -2.67 7.68
N ALA A 2 18.17 -1.82 7.22
CA ALA A 2 16.78 -2.22 7.12
C ALA A 2 16.58 -2.88 5.76
N GLN A 3 16.62 -4.22 5.72
CA GLN A 3 16.24 -4.94 4.51
C GLN A 3 14.74 -4.75 4.29
N CYS A 4 14.39 -4.16 3.15
CA CYS A 4 13.01 -4.09 2.70
C CYS A 4 12.43 -5.51 2.57
N PRO A 5 11.16 -5.73 2.94
CA PRO A 5 10.54 -7.03 2.73
C PRO A 5 10.46 -7.33 1.23
N ASN A 6 11.30 -8.25 0.77
CA ASN A 6 11.31 -8.73 -0.61
C ASN A 6 10.29 -9.86 -0.85
N ILE A 7 9.79 -10.46 0.24
CA ILE A 7 8.82 -11.55 0.19
C ILE A 7 7.58 -11.06 0.93
N CYS A 8 6.48 -10.93 0.20
CA CYS A 8 5.18 -10.59 0.74
C CYS A 8 4.17 -11.70 0.44
N PRO A 9 3.28 -12.03 1.40
CA PRO A 9 2.19 -12.96 1.13
C PRO A 9 1.29 -12.39 0.03
N MET A 10 0.82 -13.26 -0.87
CA MET A 10 -0.17 -12.91 -1.90
C MET A 10 -1.61 -12.90 -1.33
N ILE A 11 -1.76 -12.49 -0.07
CA ILE A 11 -3.06 -12.31 0.56
C ILE A 11 -3.58 -10.93 0.15
N TYR A 12 -4.73 -10.89 -0.51
CA TYR A 12 -5.37 -9.65 -0.87
C TYR A 12 -6.07 -9.05 0.35
N GLY A 13 -5.57 -7.91 0.81
CA GLY A 13 -6.09 -7.14 1.93
C GLY A 13 -5.74 -5.68 1.69
N PRO A 14 -6.42 -5.01 0.74
CA PRO A 14 -5.98 -3.74 0.20
C PRO A 14 -5.90 -2.69 1.30
N VAL A 15 -4.87 -1.84 1.21
CA VAL A 15 -4.64 -0.74 2.13
C VAL A 15 -4.29 0.52 1.37
N CYS A 16 -4.71 1.67 1.89
CA CYS A 16 -4.38 2.96 1.33
C CYS A 16 -3.14 3.51 2.03
N GLY A 17 -2.11 3.86 1.26
CA GLY A 17 -0.94 4.55 1.76
C GLY A 17 -1.18 6.05 1.96
N SER A 18 -0.35 6.68 2.78
CA SER A 18 -0.31 8.13 2.97
C SER A 18 0.07 8.90 1.70
N ASP A 19 0.63 8.20 0.71
CA ASP A 19 0.92 8.70 -0.62
C ASP A 19 -0.29 8.66 -1.57
N GLY A 20 -1.44 8.20 -1.08
CA GLY A 20 -2.68 8.09 -1.84
C GLY A 20 -2.72 6.91 -2.82
N LYS A 21 -1.78 5.96 -2.73
CA LYS A 21 -1.80 4.73 -3.53
C LYS A 21 -2.39 3.56 -2.80
N THR A 22 -3.11 2.73 -3.54
CA THR A 22 -3.58 1.44 -3.04
C THR A 22 -2.49 0.38 -3.12
N TYR A 23 -2.25 -0.31 -2.00
CA TYR A 23 -1.35 -1.46 -1.91
C TYR A 23 -2.14 -2.74 -1.67
N SER A 24 -1.76 -3.84 -2.31
CA SER A 24 -2.47 -5.12 -2.20
C SER A 24 -2.56 -5.67 -0.78
N ASN A 25 -1.58 -5.32 0.08
CA ASN A 25 -1.61 -5.52 1.52
C ASN A 25 -0.55 -4.67 2.23
N THR A 26 -0.55 -4.72 3.57
CA THR A 26 0.40 -4.01 4.43
C THR A 26 1.87 -4.36 4.15
N CYS A 27 2.17 -5.59 3.73
CA CYS A 27 3.53 -5.97 3.37
C CYS A 27 3.99 -5.25 2.10
N PHE A 28 3.14 -5.20 1.06
CA PHE A 28 3.44 -4.44 -0.16
C PHE A 28 3.59 -2.95 0.12
N LEU A 29 2.79 -2.38 1.03
CA LEU A 29 2.95 -0.98 1.49
C LEU A 29 4.33 -0.78 2.14
N ASN A 30 4.72 -1.64 3.09
CA ASN A 30 6.01 -1.54 3.77
C ASN A 30 7.19 -1.77 2.81
N SER A 31 7.05 -2.71 1.88
CA SER A 31 8.03 -2.97 0.82
C SER A 31 8.21 -1.75 -0.06
N ALA A 32 7.11 -1.15 -0.52
CA ALA A 32 7.15 0.04 -1.35
C ALA A 32 7.72 1.25 -0.60
N SER A 33 7.35 1.46 0.66
CA SER A 33 7.92 2.50 1.52
C SER A 33 9.45 2.36 1.59
N CYS A 34 9.92 1.15 1.89
CA CYS A 34 11.34 0.90 2.03
C CYS A 34 12.10 1.02 0.71
N ASN A 35 11.56 0.50 -0.41
CA ASN A 35 12.19 0.57 -1.73
C ASN A 35 12.19 1.99 -2.32
N ALA A 36 11.14 2.77 -2.09
CA ALA A 36 11.05 4.15 -2.54
C ALA A 36 11.96 5.10 -1.73
N GLY A 37 12.50 4.64 -0.60
CA GLY A 37 13.25 5.48 0.34
C GLY A 37 12.39 6.58 0.97
N ASN A 38 11.06 6.43 0.96
CA ASN A 38 10.11 7.39 1.49
C ASN A 38 9.22 6.74 2.56
N THR A 39 8.82 7.51 3.57
CA THR A 39 7.99 7.00 4.67
C THR A 39 6.52 6.99 4.25
N ILE A 40 6.06 5.87 3.68
CA ILE A 40 4.67 5.65 3.31
C ILE A 40 4.01 4.97 4.50
N THR A 41 3.12 5.69 5.18
CA THR A 41 2.37 5.16 6.32
C THR A 41 1.02 4.64 5.85
N LEU A 42 0.43 3.75 6.63
CA LEU A 42 -0.93 3.31 6.40
C LEU A 42 -1.89 4.48 6.68
N ALA A 43 -2.60 4.94 5.66
CA ALA A 43 -3.65 5.95 5.80
C ALA A 43 -4.94 5.30 6.34
N HIS A 44 -5.42 4.25 5.66
CA HIS A 44 -6.57 3.47 6.12
C HIS A 44 -6.58 2.06 5.50
N HIS A 45 -7.39 1.17 6.08
CA HIS A 45 -7.67 -0.15 5.51
C HIS A 45 -8.65 -0.01 4.33
N GLY A 46 -8.48 -0.81 3.29
CA GLY A 46 -9.21 -0.69 2.02
C GLY A 46 -8.42 0.04 0.95
N ALA A 47 -8.93 0.01 -0.29
CA ALA A 47 -8.34 0.75 -1.40
C ALA A 47 -8.50 2.27 -1.22
N CYS A 48 -7.54 3.05 -1.70
CA CYS A 48 -7.65 4.51 -1.73
C CYS A 48 -8.83 4.93 -2.61
N ALA A 49 -9.58 5.94 -2.16
CA ALA A 49 -10.71 6.48 -2.92
C ALA A 49 -10.31 7.04 -4.30
N GLY A 50 -9.05 7.44 -4.50
CA GLY A 50 -8.54 7.94 -5.78
C GLY A 50 -8.15 6.87 -6.81
N ASP A 51 -7.90 5.63 -6.36
CA ASP A 51 -7.63 4.46 -7.23
C ASP A 51 -8.88 3.61 -7.47
N ALA A 52 -9.91 3.79 -6.64
CA ALA A 52 -11.22 3.20 -6.84
C ALA A 52 -11.89 3.94 -8.01
N GLY A 53 -11.68 3.40 -9.21
CA GLY A 53 -12.35 3.81 -10.42
C GLY A 53 -13.81 4.15 -10.15
N ILE A 54 -14.18 5.35 -10.58
CA ILE A 54 -15.53 5.87 -10.73
C ILE A 54 -16.61 4.76 -10.82
N ILE A 55 -17.26 4.46 -9.70
CA ILE A 55 -18.59 3.81 -9.70
C ILE A 55 -19.49 4.73 -8.88
N GLY A 56 -19.61 5.96 -9.36
CA GLY A 56 -20.79 6.78 -9.10
C GLY A 56 -21.77 6.50 -10.23
N ILE A 57 -22.80 5.71 -9.93
CA ILE A 57 -24.09 5.81 -10.62
C ILE A 57 -25.06 6.55 -9.69
#